data_AF-A0A2H9TEC5-F1
#
_entry.id   AF-A0A2H9TEC5-F1
#
_cell.length_a   1.000
_cell.length_b   1.000
_cell.length_c   1.000
_cell.angle_alpha   90.00
_cell.angle_beta   90.00
_cell.angle_gamma   90.00
#
_symmetry.space_group_name_H-M   'P 1'
#
loop_
_entity.id
_entity.type
_entity.pdbx_description
1 polymer ?
#
loop_
_entity_poly.entity_id
_entity_poly.type
_entity_poly.pdbx_seq_one_letter_code
_entity_poly.pdbx_strand_id
1 'polypeptide(L)'
;MEKQEVKAKFRFDINLKLLGISFTIFALIISLNPELLKFSILIPLQITLSIPLLLSSIFARSKLAYTKNTKIWENYGYITFLIAYTFLINVLGILLSYSISPTIGLIFLAFSFIMSISYSFFEILENKEKLLSRIKKDLFFGVFLLFGGVLPSINFYA
;
A
#
# COMPACT_ATOMS: atom_id res chain seq x y z
N MET A 1 13.17 -24.63 4.09
CA MET A 1 12.31 -24.49 2.90
C MET A 1 10.87 -24.24 3.33
N GLU A 2 10.28 -25.14 4.13
CA GLU A 2 8.91 -25.05 4.64
C GLU A 2 8.52 -23.70 5.28
N LYS A 3 9.34 -23.14 6.19
CA LYS A 3 9.07 -21.81 6.80
C LYS A 3 9.01 -20.66 5.77
N GLN A 4 9.77 -20.73 4.69
CA GLN A 4 9.77 -19.69 3.64
C GLN A 4 8.55 -19.83 2.74
N GLU A 5 8.14 -21.05 2.42
CA GLU A 5 6.93 -21.34 1.63
C GLU A 5 5.66 -20.92 2.36
N VAL A 6 5.54 -21.24 3.66
CA VAL A 6 4.40 -20.80 4.48
C VAL A 6 4.30 -19.27 4.51
N LYS A 7 5.42 -18.58 4.71
CA LYS A 7 5.49 -17.12 4.71
C LYS A 7 5.14 -16.52 3.34
N ALA A 8 5.60 -17.14 2.25
CA ALA A 8 5.30 -16.72 0.89
C ALA A 8 3.82 -16.88 0.57
N LYS A 9 3.21 -18.01 0.97
CA LYS A 9 1.77 -18.29 0.81
C LYS A 9 0.92 -17.27 1.56
N PHE A 10 1.23 -17.00 2.83
CA PHE A 10 0.50 -16.00 3.61
C PHE A 10 0.54 -14.60 2.96
N ARG A 11 1.71 -14.19 2.45
CA ARG A 11 1.87 -12.91 1.74
C ARG A 11 1.13 -12.89 0.40
N PHE A 12 1.13 -14.01 -0.32
CA PHE A 12 0.36 -14.17 -1.55
C PHE A 12 -1.14 -13.98 -1.28
N ASP A 13 -1.67 -14.61 -0.23
CA ASP A 13 -3.08 -14.51 0.13
C ASP A 13 -3.48 -13.08 0.52
N ILE A 14 -2.63 -12.37 1.27
CA ILE A 14 -2.85 -10.95 1.60
C ILE A 14 -2.91 -10.10 0.33
N ASN A 15 -1.95 -10.26 -0.57
CA ASN A 15 -1.91 -9.49 -1.81
C ASN A 15 -3.13 -9.76 -2.68
N LEU A 16 -3.59 -11.02 -2.73
CA LEU A 16 -4.79 -11.40 -3.49
C LEU A 16 -6.05 -10.75 -2.91
N LYS A 17 -6.18 -10.71 -1.58
CA LYS A 17 -7.28 -10.00 -0.91
C LYS A 17 -7.25 -8.50 -1.20
N LEU A 18 -6.07 -7.87 -1.11
CA LEU A 18 -5.91 -6.45 -1.44
C LEU A 18 -6.19 -6.16 -2.91
N LEU A 19 -5.87 -7.07 -3.82
CA LEU A 19 -6.22 -6.96 -5.23
C LEU A 19 -7.73 -6.96 -5.41
N GLY A 20 -8.43 -7.87 -4.73
CA GLY A 20 -9.90 -7.88 -4.68
C GLY A 20 -10.47 -6.56 -4.15
N ILE A 21 -9.94 -6.05 -3.04
CA ILE A 21 -10.33 -4.74 -2.47
C ILE A 21 -10.10 -3.62 -3.49
N SER A 22 -8.97 -3.63 -4.21
CA SER A 22 -8.64 -2.62 -5.22
C SER A 22 -9.68 -2.59 -6.34
N PHE A 23 -10.05 -3.76 -6.87
CA PHE A 23 -11.09 -3.87 -7.89
C PHE A 23 -12.46 -3.46 -7.37
N THR A 24 -12.82 -3.86 -6.15
CA THR A 24 -14.10 -3.47 -5.54
C THR A 24 -14.18 -1.96 -5.36
N ILE A 25 -13.16 -1.31 -4.81
CA ILE A 25 -13.13 0.15 -4.65
C ILE A 25 -13.24 0.82 -6.02
N PHE A 26 -12.45 0.37 -7.00
CA PHE A 26 -12.49 0.92 -8.37
C PHE A 26 -13.89 0.82 -8.98
N ALA A 27 -14.51 -0.35 -8.92
CA ALA A 27 -15.84 -0.61 -9.46
C ALA A 27 -16.92 0.21 -8.75
N LEU A 28 -16.84 0.31 -7.40
CA LEU A 28 -17.77 1.11 -6.62
C LEU A 28 -17.69 2.59 -6.94
N ILE A 29 -16.48 3.16 -7.10
CA ILE A 29 -16.33 4.56 -7.45
C ILE A 29 -16.92 4.83 -8.84
N ILE A 30 -16.60 4.02 -9.84
CA ILE A 30 -17.15 4.17 -11.20
C ILE A 30 -18.67 4.07 -11.20
N SER A 31 -19.23 3.15 -10.42
CA SER A 31 -20.67 2.86 -10.45
C SER A 31 -21.50 3.84 -9.63
N LEU A 32 -21.01 4.27 -8.47
CA LEU A 32 -21.78 5.08 -7.52
C LEU A 32 -21.51 6.58 -7.64
N ASN A 33 -20.29 6.98 -7.97
CA ASN A 33 -19.92 8.39 -8.03
C ASN A 33 -18.72 8.63 -8.96
N PRO A 34 -18.91 8.53 -10.29
CA PRO A 34 -17.83 8.73 -11.26
C PRO A 34 -17.26 10.15 -11.25
N GLU A 35 -17.96 11.12 -10.66
CA GLU A 35 -17.46 12.49 -10.54
C GLU A 35 -16.25 12.59 -9.61
N LEU A 36 -16.15 11.72 -8.58
CA LEU A 36 -14.97 11.64 -7.71
C LEU A 36 -13.68 11.35 -8.49
N LEU A 37 -13.76 10.65 -9.63
CA LEU A 37 -12.61 10.39 -10.49
C LEU A 37 -12.19 11.63 -11.29
N LYS A 38 -13.10 12.59 -11.49
CA LYS A 38 -12.85 13.85 -12.20
C LYS A 38 -12.28 14.92 -11.27
N PHE A 39 -12.71 14.94 -10.01
CA PHE A 39 -12.28 15.94 -9.02
C PHE A 39 -10.82 15.80 -8.60
N SER A 40 -10.26 14.58 -8.62
CA SER A 40 -8.86 14.37 -8.31
C SER A 40 -8.30 13.25 -9.18
N ILE A 41 -7.44 13.61 -10.14
CA ILE A 41 -6.74 12.65 -11.02
C ILE A 41 -5.90 11.63 -10.22
N LEU A 42 -5.54 11.97 -8.98
CA LEU A 42 -4.74 11.12 -8.11
C LEU A 42 -5.48 9.87 -7.65
N ILE A 43 -6.80 9.92 -7.47
CA ILE A 43 -7.62 8.75 -7.10
C ILE A 43 -7.57 7.66 -8.19
N PRO A 44 -8.00 7.92 -9.45
CA PRO A 44 -7.94 6.92 -10.50
C PRO A 44 -6.50 6.48 -10.76
N LEU A 45 -5.53 7.40 -10.77
CA LEU A 45 -4.14 7.05 -11.01
C LEU A 45 -3.62 6.04 -9.98
N GLN A 46 -3.84 6.30 -8.69
CA GLN A 46 -3.35 5.43 -7.61
C GLN A 46 -4.07 4.08 -7.58
N ILE A 47 -5.39 4.03 -7.80
CA ILE A 47 -6.12 2.75 -7.88
C ILE A 47 -5.72 1.95 -9.12
N THR A 48 -5.65 2.59 -10.28
CA THR A 48 -5.29 1.90 -11.53
C THR A 48 -3.86 1.36 -11.47
N LEU A 49 -2.93 2.07 -10.83
CA LEU A 49 -1.56 1.59 -10.65
C LEU A 49 -1.42 0.55 -9.52
N SER A 50 -2.27 0.57 -8.49
CA SER A 50 -2.17 -0.41 -7.39
C SER A 50 -2.46 -1.84 -7.87
N ILE A 51 -3.36 -2.02 -8.85
CA ILE A 51 -3.71 -3.31 -9.46
C ILE A 51 -2.49 -4.02 -10.09
N PRO A 52 -1.80 -3.46 -11.11
CA PRO A 52 -0.64 -4.11 -11.71
C PRO A 52 0.54 -4.26 -10.74
N LEU A 53 0.68 -3.37 -9.75
CA LEU A 53 1.69 -3.50 -8.71
C LEU A 53 1.40 -4.68 -7.76
N LEU A 54 0.14 -4.88 -7.36
CA LEU A 54 -0.28 -6.04 -6.57
C LEU A 54 -0.10 -7.34 -7.36
N LEU A 55 -0.49 -7.37 -8.65
CA LEU A 55 -0.24 -8.51 -9.52
C LEU A 55 1.25 -8.83 -9.63
N SER A 56 2.08 -7.80 -9.83
CA SER A 56 3.55 -7.97 -9.88
C SER A 56 4.10 -8.52 -8.56
N SER A 57 3.55 -8.07 -7.43
CA SER A 57 3.91 -8.62 -6.11
C SER A 57 3.50 -10.08 -5.96
N ILE A 58 2.27 -10.44 -6.36
CA ILE A 58 1.76 -11.81 -6.36
C ILE A 58 2.67 -12.74 -7.19
N PHE A 59 3.03 -12.34 -8.41
CA PHE A 59 3.92 -13.12 -9.27
C PHE A 59 5.34 -13.23 -8.72
N ALA A 60 5.85 -12.17 -8.10
CA ALA A 60 7.15 -12.22 -7.43
C ALA A 60 7.14 -13.20 -6.25
N ARG A 61 6.04 -13.27 -5.49
CA ARG A 61 5.88 -14.22 -4.38
C ARG A 61 5.71 -15.65 -4.86
N SER A 62 4.96 -15.90 -5.93
CA SER A 62 4.80 -17.26 -6.48
C SER A 62 6.12 -17.81 -7.01
N LYS A 63 6.97 -16.96 -7.62
CA LYS A 63 8.31 -17.36 -8.08
C LYS A 63 9.27 -17.76 -6.97
N LEU A 64 9.05 -17.35 -5.72
CA LEU A 64 9.91 -17.72 -4.59
C LEU A 64 9.94 -19.24 -4.35
N ALA A 65 8.88 -19.97 -4.72
CA ALA A 65 8.82 -21.42 -4.57
C ALA A 65 9.70 -22.17 -5.58
N TYR A 66 10.10 -21.53 -6.69
CA TYR A 66 10.72 -22.22 -7.84
C TYR A 66 12.09 -21.65 -8.23
N THR A 67 12.53 -20.55 -7.62
CA THR A 67 13.77 -19.86 -8.01
C THR A 67 14.90 -20.03 -6.99
N LYS A 68 16.13 -20.20 -7.49
CA LYS A 68 17.34 -20.22 -6.64
C LYS A 68 17.68 -18.83 -6.08
N ASN A 69 17.30 -17.76 -6.78
CA ASN A 69 17.70 -16.39 -6.42
C ASN A 69 16.59 -15.65 -5.65
N THR A 70 16.30 -16.12 -4.45
CA THR A 70 15.12 -15.73 -3.65
C THR A 70 15.13 -14.26 -3.19
N LYS A 71 16.30 -13.69 -2.91
CA LYS A 71 16.42 -12.32 -2.37
C LYS A 71 15.88 -11.24 -3.31
N ILE A 72 16.16 -11.36 -4.61
CA ILE A 72 15.76 -10.36 -5.61
C ILE A 72 14.23 -10.33 -5.74
N TRP A 73 13.62 -11.51 -5.89
CA TRP A 73 12.16 -11.64 -5.99
C TRP A 73 11.45 -11.26 -4.69
N GLU A 74 12.05 -11.53 -3.53
CA GLU A 74 11.51 -11.11 -2.23
C GLU A 74 11.48 -9.58 -2.10
N ASN A 75 12.56 -8.91 -2.51
CA ASN A 75 12.65 -7.46 -2.48
C ASN A 75 11.73 -6.80 -3.50
N TYR A 76 11.73 -7.26 -4.76
CA TYR A 76 10.85 -6.74 -5.80
C TYR A 76 9.38 -6.88 -5.40
N GLY A 77 8.97 -8.07 -4.97
CA GLY A 77 7.60 -8.29 -4.50
C GLY A 77 7.26 -7.47 -3.25
N TYR A 78 8.23 -7.15 -2.41
CA TYR A 78 8.01 -6.28 -1.26
C TYR A 78 7.80 -4.82 -1.67
N ILE A 79 8.62 -4.30 -2.59
CA ILE A 79 8.55 -2.90 -3.04
C ILE A 79 7.23 -2.66 -3.79
N THR A 80 6.86 -3.55 -4.73
CA THR A 80 5.61 -3.41 -5.47
C THR A 80 4.39 -3.49 -4.56
N PHE A 81 4.41 -4.38 -3.56
CA PHE A 81 3.39 -4.42 -2.52
C PHE A 81 3.32 -3.11 -1.73
N LEU A 82 4.46 -2.59 -1.26
CA LEU A 82 4.51 -1.39 -0.43
C LEU A 82 3.93 -0.19 -1.18
N ILE A 83 4.32 0.00 -2.45
CA ILE A 83 3.79 1.09 -3.28
C ILE A 83 2.27 0.92 -3.45
N ALA A 84 1.81 -0.26 -3.86
CA ALA A 84 0.39 -0.51 -4.10
C ALA A 84 -0.47 -0.33 -2.84
N TYR A 85 0.03 -0.82 -1.70
CA TYR A 85 -0.63 -0.69 -0.42
C TYR A 85 -0.72 0.78 0.01
N THR A 86 0.34 1.56 -0.21
CA THR A 86 0.33 3.00 0.07
C THR A 86 -0.68 3.72 -0.80
N PHE A 87 -0.76 3.39 -2.09
CA PHE A 87 -1.76 3.92 -3.00
C PHE A 87 -3.19 3.61 -2.54
N LEU A 88 -3.45 2.40 -2.05
CA LEU A 88 -4.77 2.06 -1.50
C LEU A 88 -5.10 2.87 -0.24
N ILE A 89 -4.16 3.01 0.70
CA ILE A 89 -4.36 3.84 1.90
C ILE A 89 -4.63 5.29 1.49
N ASN A 90 -3.86 5.84 0.57
CA ASN A 90 -4.01 7.21 0.11
C ASN A 90 -5.38 7.44 -0.53
N VAL A 91 -5.78 6.55 -1.44
CA VAL A 91 -7.10 6.59 -2.07
C VAL A 91 -8.21 6.59 -1.03
N LEU A 92 -8.15 5.69 -0.05
CA LEU A 92 -9.14 5.63 1.03
C LEU A 92 -9.14 6.92 1.85
N GLY A 93 -7.98 7.46 2.20
CA GLY A 93 -7.87 8.72 2.95
C GLY A 93 -8.45 9.91 2.18
N ILE A 94 -8.17 10.02 0.88
CA ILE A 94 -8.71 11.07 0.02
C ILE A 94 -10.22 10.92 -0.13
N LEU A 95 -10.71 9.70 -0.35
CA LEU A 95 -12.15 9.45 -0.46
C LEU A 95 -12.88 9.81 0.84
N LEU A 96 -12.31 9.48 2.01
CA LEU A 96 -12.87 9.87 3.31
C LEU A 96 -12.85 11.40 3.51
N SER A 97 -11.80 12.07 3.03
CA SER A 97 -11.70 13.52 3.06
C SER A 97 -12.83 14.18 2.27
N TYR A 98 -13.05 13.75 1.03
CA TYR A 98 -14.07 14.32 0.15
C TYR A 98 -15.50 13.90 0.49
N SER A 99 -15.70 12.65 0.91
CA SER A 99 -17.05 12.10 1.11
C SER A 99 -17.62 12.40 2.49
N ILE A 100 -16.76 12.63 3.50
CA ILE A 100 -17.20 12.83 4.88
C ILE A 100 -16.63 14.12 5.47
N SER A 101 -15.32 14.21 5.68
CA SER A 101 -14.64 15.45 6.09
C SER A 101 -13.12 15.29 6.02
N PRO A 102 -12.37 16.39 5.75
CA PRO A 102 -10.91 16.36 5.74
C PRO A 102 -10.28 15.85 7.03
N THR A 103 -10.88 16.19 8.17
CA THR A 103 -10.42 15.72 9.49
C THR A 103 -10.44 14.21 9.60
N ILE A 104 -11.50 13.54 9.13
CA ILE A 104 -11.61 12.08 9.19
C ILE A 104 -10.58 11.42 8.27
N GLY A 105 -10.40 11.94 7.06
CA GLY A 105 -9.36 11.46 6.14
C GLY A 105 -7.95 11.57 6.74
N LEU A 106 -7.63 12.72 7.35
CA LEU A 106 -6.35 12.95 8.01
C LEU A 106 -6.13 12.04 9.22
N ILE A 107 -7.17 11.83 10.05
CA ILE A 107 -7.11 10.87 11.17
C ILE A 107 -6.80 9.47 10.63
N PHE A 108 -7.49 9.02 9.58
CA PHE A 108 -7.25 7.71 8.98
C PHE A 108 -5.80 7.56 8.47
N LEU A 109 -5.28 8.57 7.76
CA LEU A 109 -3.91 8.57 7.25
C LEU A 109 -2.87 8.61 8.39
N ALA A 110 -3.10 9.43 9.41
CA ALA A 110 -2.23 9.52 10.58
C ALA A 110 -2.18 8.19 11.36
N PHE A 111 -3.33 7.56 11.60
CA PHE A 111 -3.38 6.25 12.24
C PHE A 111 -2.70 5.17 11.41
N SER A 112 -2.87 5.18 10.09
CA SER A 112 -2.17 4.25 9.18
C SER A 112 -0.64 4.40 9.29
N PHE A 113 -0.16 5.64 9.38
CA PHE A 113 1.26 5.93 9.59
C PHE A 113 1.77 5.49 10.96
N ILE A 114 1.02 5.77 12.03
CA ILE A 114 1.33 5.33 13.41
C ILE A 114 1.40 3.81 13.50
N MET A 115 0.48 3.09 12.86
CA MET A 115 0.49 1.63 12.83
C MET A 115 1.71 1.09 12.09
N SER A 116 2.12 1.74 10.99
CA SER A 116 3.37 1.38 10.29
C SER A 116 4.59 1.57 11.18
N ILE A 117 4.72 2.71 11.87
CA ILE A 117 5.82 2.99 12.80
C ILE A 117 5.82 1.99 13.96
N SER A 118 4.66 1.70 14.54
CA SER A 118 4.53 0.74 15.64
C SER A 118 5.04 -0.64 15.22
N TYR A 119 4.66 -1.12 14.03
CA TYR A 119 5.16 -2.38 13.49
C TYR A 119 6.70 -2.34 13.29
N SER A 120 7.22 -1.25 12.72
CA SER A 120 8.67 -1.05 12.55
C SER A 120 9.42 -1.12 13.86
N PHE A 121 8.87 -0.49 14.90
CA PHE A 121 9.45 -0.45 16.23
C PHE A 121 9.59 -1.87 16.80
N PHE A 122 8.54 -2.69 16.75
CA PHE A 122 8.61 -4.08 17.17
C PHE A 122 9.63 -4.89 16.35
N GLU A 123 9.67 -4.71 15.03
CA GLU A 123 10.65 -5.43 14.17
C GLU A 123 12.11 -5.06 14.51
N ILE A 124 12.37 -3.80 14.83
CA ILE A 124 13.71 -3.31 15.23
C ILE A 124 14.11 -3.86 16.60
N LEU A 125 13.16 -3.95 17.55
CA LEU A 125 13.41 -4.54 18.87
C LEU A 125 13.82 -6.01 18.76
N GLU A 126 13.18 -6.77 17.86
CA GLU A 126 13.54 -8.17 17.61
C GLU A 126 14.87 -8.33 16.86
N ASN A 127 15.17 -7.44 15.91
CA ASN A 127 16.40 -7.54 15.10
C ASN A 127 16.97 -6.16 14.74
N LYS A 128 17.92 -5.70 15.57
CA LYS A 128 18.59 -4.40 15.44
C LYS A 128 19.35 -4.22 14.13
N GLU A 129 19.83 -5.30 13.50
CA GLU A 129 20.57 -5.24 12.23
C GLU A 129 19.69 -4.75 11.07
N LYS A 130 18.37 -4.84 11.21
CA LYS A 130 17.41 -4.37 10.20
C LYS A 130 17.07 -2.89 10.28
N LEU A 131 17.58 -2.15 11.26
CA LEU A 131 17.24 -0.74 11.51
C LEU A 131 17.28 0.12 10.24
N LEU A 132 18.43 0.14 9.54
CA LEU A 132 18.60 0.95 8.34
C LEU A 132 17.66 0.54 7.20
N SER A 133 17.40 -0.76 7.05
CA SER A 133 16.45 -1.27 6.06
C SER A 133 15.03 -0.82 6.37
N ARG A 134 14.65 -0.80 7.65
CA ARG A 134 13.33 -0.40 8.12
C ARG A 134 13.09 1.10 7.98
N ILE A 135 14.04 1.92 8.43
CA ILE A 135 13.96 3.39 8.30
C ILE A 135 13.73 3.79 6.83
N LYS A 136 14.48 3.18 5.90
CA LYS A 136 14.30 3.45 4.46
C LYS A 136 12.89 3.13 3.97
N LYS A 137 12.28 2.04 4.45
CA LYS A 137 10.93 1.62 4.07
C LYS A 137 9.86 2.52 4.65
N ASP A 138 10.00 2.92 5.91
CA ASP A 138 9.05 3.81 6.57
C ASP A 138 9.13 5.22 6.00
N LEU A 139 10.33 5.69 5.68
CA LEU A 139 10.52 6.97 5.01
C LEU A 139 9.92 6.94 3.60
N PHE A 140 10.14 5.84 2.85
CA PHE A 140 9.51 5.64 1.55
C PHE A 140 7.97 5.64 1.67
N PHE A 141 7.42 4.87 2.60
CA PHE A 141 5.98 4.85 2.88
C PHE A 141 5.45 6.23 3.27
N GLY A 142 6.12 6.93 4.17
CA GLY A 142 5.74 8.26 4.65
C GLY A 142 5.76 9.32 3.55
N VAL A 143 6.77 9.31 2.67
CA VAL A 143 6.82 10.22 1.52
C VAL A 143 5.64 9.98 0.59
N PHE A 144 5.37 8.73 0.21
CA PHE A 144 4.23 8.40 -0.65
C PHE A 144 2.89 8.70 0.02
N LEU A 145 2.78 8.53 1.33
CA LEU A 145 1.56 8.84 2.09
C LEU A 145 1.33 10.35 2.21
N LEU A 146 2.39 11.13 2.41
CA LEU A 146 2.32 12.58 2.49
C LEU A 146 1.90 13.20 1.15
N PHE A 147 2.65 12.90 0.08
CA PHE A 147 2.41 13.51 -1.23
C PHE A 147 1.21 12.87 -1.97
N GLY A 148 0.98 11.57 -1.78
CA GLY A 148 -0.10 10.87 -2.45
C GLY A 148 -1.43 10.89 -1.69
N GLY A 149 -1.44 11.20 -0.40
CA GLY A 149 -2.63 11.12 0.46
C GLY A 149 -2.91 12.41 1.23
N VAL A 150 -2.00 12.82 2.12
CA VAL A 150 -2.22 13.95 3.06
C VAL A 150 -2.42 15.27 2.33
N LEU A 151 -1.50 15.64 1.43
CA LEU A 151 -1.57 16.92 0.71
C LEU A 151 -2.80 17.02 -0.20
N PRO A 152 -3.18 15.97 -0.98
CA PRO A 152 -4.46 15.97 -1.70
C PRO A 152 -5.68 16.06 -0.77
N SER A 153 -5.63 15.41 0.40
CA SER A 153 -6.76 15.41 1.35
C SER A 153 -7.08 16.79 1.92
N ILE A 154 -6.13 17.73 1.90
CA ILE A 154 -6.33 19.12 2.31
C ILE A 154 -6.47 20.09 1.12
N ASN A 155 -6.68 19.58 -0.09
CA ASN A 155 -6.78 20.35 -1.34
C ASN A 155 -5.55 21.21 -1.66
N PHE A 156 -4.34 20.78 -1.29
CA PHE A 156 -3.13 21.57 -1.54
C PHE A 156 -2.78 21.65 -3.05
N TYR A 157 -3.10 20.61 -3.83
CA TYR A 157 -2.97 20.58 -5.30
C TYR A 157 -3.99 19.66 -5.95
N ALA A 158 -5.18 19.57 -5.35
CA ALA A 158 -6.27 18.73 -5.87
C ALA A 158 -6.66 19.12 -7.29
#